data_AF-A0A1B6GUQ4-F1
#
_entry.id   AF-A0A1B6GUQ4-F1
#
_cell.length_a   1.000
_cell.length_b   1.000
_cell.length_c   1.000
_cell.angle_alpha   90.00
_cell.angle_beta   90.00
_cell.angle_gamma   90.00
#
_symmetry.space_group_name_H-M   'P 1'
#
loop_
_entity.id
_entity.type
_entity.pdbx_description
1 polymer ?
#
loop_
_entity_poly.entity_id
_entity_poly.type
_entity_poly.pdbx_seq_one_letter_code
_entity_poly.pdbx_strand_id
1 'polypeptide(L)'
;VMATGLGAFAWAAFSVNLLDIAPQHASGLMGLSNTFAAISGYLSVYLTFYVLETGSLEHWQHVFYIIMAVYLVGTLFYWIFASGERQPWAPPAVNPDAE
;
A
#
# COMPACT_ATOMS: atom_id res chain seq x y z
N VAL A 1 15.69 -10.30 -2.90
CA VAL A 1 15.93 -10.47 -1.45
C VAL A 1 15.92 -9.14 -0.72
N MET A 2 16.76 -8.15 -1.08
CA MET A 2 16.73 -6.83 -0.40
C MET A 2 15.41 -6.08 -0.62
N ALA A 3 14.93 -5.95 -1.86
CA ALA A 3 13.66 -5.28 -2.16
C ALA A 3 12.46 -5.96 -1.47
N THR A 4 12.40 -7.29 -1.51
CA THR A 4 11.36 -8.08 -0.84
C THR A 4 11.43 -8.00 0.68
N GLY A 5 12.63 -7.90 1.26
CA GLY A 5 12.82 -7.72 2.71
C GLY A 5 12.43 -6.32 3.19
N LEU A 6 12.77 -5.28 2.42
CA LEU A 6 12.34 -3.91 2.71
C LEU A 6 10.82 -3.74 2.59
N GLY A 7 10.19 -4.46 1.65
CA GLY A 7 8.73 -4.50 1.53
C GLY A 7 8.01 -5.05 2.77
N ALA A 8 8.64 -5.95 3.54
CA ALA A 8 8.06 -6.49 4.75
C ALA A 8 7.89 -5.42 5.85
N PHE A 9 8.84 -4.48 5.96
CA PHE A 9 8.72 -3.36 6.90
C PHE A 9 7.56 -2.42 6.52
N ALA A 10 7.40 -2.13 5.22
CA ALA A 10 6.30 -1.31 4.74
C ALA A 10 4.94 -1.97 5.02
N TRP A 11 4.84 -3.28 4.80
CA TRP A 11 3.63 -4.04 5.11
C TRP A 11 3.29 -4.02 6.60
N ALA A 12 4.26 -4.24 7.47
CA ALA A 12 4.06 -4.21 8.92
C ALA A 12 3.59 -2.82 9.39
N ALA A 13 4.22 -1.74 8.89
CA ALA A 13 3.85 -0.37 9.24
C ALA A 13 2.42 -0.01 8.78
N PHE A 14 2.04 -0.41 7.57
CA PHE A 14 0.70 -0.16 7.05
C PHE A 14 -0.39 -0.97 7.77
N SER A 15 -0.12 -2.24 8.06
CA SER A 15 -1.11 -3.16 8.61
C SER A 15 -1.59 -2.76 10.01
N VAL A 16 -0.71 -2.18 10.83
CA VAL A 16 -1.06 -1.69 12.18
C VAL A 16 -1.71 -0.31 12.14
N ASN A 17 -1.32 0.55 11.19
CA ASN A 17 -1.82 1.92 11.09
C ASN A 17 -3.34 2.00 10.91
N LEU A 18 -3.94 1.08 10.15
CA LEU A 18 -5.40 1.02 9.99
C LEU A 18 -6.14 0.70 11.30
N LEU A 19 -5.53 -0.12 12.15
CA LEU A 19 -6.07 -0.47 13.47
C LEU A 19 -5.91 0.69 14.46
N ASP A 20 -4.80 1.43 14.39
CA ASP A 20 -4.53 2.59 15.24
C ASP A 20 -5.46 3.78 14.90
N ILE A 21 -5.73 4.00 13.61
CA ILE A 21 -6.59 5.09 13.13
C ILE A 21 -8.07 4.86 13.46
N ALA A 22 -8.61 3.68 13.13
CA ALA A 22 -10.04 3.39 13.24
C ALA A 22 -10.33 1.89 13.38
N PRO A 23 -10.24 1.31 14.59
CA PRO A 23 -10.34 -0.14 14.79
C PRO A 23 -11.68 -0.74 14.35
N GLN A 24 -12.78 0.02 14.43
CA GLN A 24 -14.11 -0.42 14.00
C GLN A 24 -14.32 -0.37 12.46
N HIS A 25 -13.52 0.42 11.74
CA HIS A 25 -13.61 0.57 10.27
C HIS A 25 -12.41 -0.06 9.56
N ALA A 26 -11.48 -0.67 10.30
CA ALA A 26 -10.23 -1.21 9.80
C ALA A 26 -10.43 -2.24 8.67
N SER A 27 -11.43 -3.13 8.79
CA SER A 27 -11.74 -4.13 7.76
C SER A 27 -12.23 -3.52 6.45
N GLY A 28 -13.03 -2.45 6.50
CA GLY A 28 -13.46 -1.72 5.31
C GLY A 28 -12.31 -0.98 4.62
N LEU A 29 -11.47 -0.30 5.40
CA LEU A 29 -10.28 0.40 4.89
C LEU A 29 -9.24 -0.56 4.31
N MET A 30 -9.05 -1.72 4.94
CA MET A 30 -8.16 -2.76 4.45
C MET A 30 -8.69 -3.37 3.13
N GLY A 31 -10.01 -3.56 3.01
CA GLY A 31 -10.66 -4.01 1.77
C GLY A 31 -10.51 -3.01 0.62
N LEU A 32 -10.70 -1.72 0.88
CA LEU A 32 -10.48 -0.67 -0.11
C LEU A 32 -9.01 -0.64 -0.55
N SER A 33 -8.08 -0.73 0.39
CA SER A 33 -6.64 -0.77 0.09
C SER A 33 -6.27 -1.96 -0.79
N ASN A 34 -6.84 -3.14 -0.52
CA ASN A 34 -6.64 -4.34 -1.34
C ASN A 34 -7.20 -4.17 -2.75
N THR A 35 -8.30 -3.43 -2.91
CA THR A 35 -8.86 -3.13 -4.24
C THR A 35 -7.88 -2.32 -5.10
N PHE A 36 -7.29 -1.27 -4.51
CA PHE A 36 -6.24 -0.51 -5.19
C PHE A 36 -4.98 -1.35 -5.46
N ALA A 37 -4.60 -2.23 -4.53
CA ALA A 37 -3.49 -3.15 -4.73
C ALA A 37 -3.74 -4.12 -5.90
N ALA A 38 -4.96 -4.65 -6.04
CA ALA A 38 -5.34 -5.52 -7.14
C ALA A 38 -5.27 -4.80 -8.50
N ILE A 39 -5.74 -3.55 -8.59
CA ILE A 39 -5.63 -2.73 -9.81
C ILE A 39 -4.16 -2.49 -10.17
N SER A 40 -3.31 -2.17 -9.18
CA SER A 40 -1.87 -2.02 -9.38
C SER A 40 -1.23 -3.33 -9.85
N GLY A 41 -1.67 -4.47 -9.33
CA GLY A 41 -1.20 -5.79 -9.76
C GLY A 41 -1.53 -6.07 -11.23
N TYR A 42 -2.75 -5.73 -11.66
CA TYR A 42 -3.15 -5.85 -13.06
C TYR A 42 -2.28 -4.98 -13.99
N LEU A 43 -2.04 -3.72 -13.62
CA LEU A 43 -1.16 -2.81 -14.36
C LEU A 43 0.27 -3.34 -14.48
N SER A 44 0.81 -3.92 -13.41
CA SER A 44 2.16 -4.51 -13.41
C SER A 44 2.27 -5.66 -14.40
N VAL A 45 1.25 -6.51 -14.48
CA VAL A 45 1.21 -7.63 -15.42
C VAL A 45 1.14 -7.12 -16.86
N TYR A 46 0.30 -6.13 -17.14
CA TYR A 46 0.21 -5.50 -18.47
C TYR A 46 1.55 -4.91 -18.94
N LEU A 47 2.24 -4.16 -18.07
CA LEU A 47 3.56 -3.61 -18.37
C LEU A 47 4.59 -4.71 -18.65
N THR A 48 4.54 -5.80 -17.89
CA THR A 48 5.44 -6.94 -18.09
C THR A 48 5.20 -7.62 -19.44
N PHE A 49 3.94 -7.78 -19.85
CA PHE A 49 3.60 -8.32 -21.17
C PHE A 49 4.18 -7.46 -22.31
N TYR A 50 4.03 -6.13 -22.23
CA TYR A 50 4.58 -5.21 -23.23
C TYR A 50 6.11 -5.32 -23.38
N VAL A 51 6.81 -5.51 -22.26
CA VAL A 51 8.27 -5.67 -22.24
C VAL A 51 8.70 -7.04 -22.79
N LEU A 52 7.89 -8.08 -22.57
CA LEU A 52 8.15 -9.42 -23.10
C LEU A 52 7.99 -9.48 -24.63
N GLU A 53 7.03 -8.76 -25.21
CA GLU A 53 6.84 -8.72 -26.67
C GLU A 53 7.99 -8.02 -27.41
N THR A 54 8.62 -7.03 -26.77
CA THR A 54 9.69 -6.22 -27.36
C THR A 54 11.09 -6.76 -27.12
N GLY A 55 11.28 -7.64 -26.12
CA GLY A 55 12.50 -8.44 -25.91
C GLY A 55 13.79 -7.66 -25.61
N SER A 56 13.72 -6.34 -25.38
CA SER A 56 14.90 -5.48 -25.22
C SER A 56 15.23 -5.21 -23.75
N LEU A 57 16.53 -5.26 -23.41
CA LEU A 57 17.06 -4.94 -22.08
C LEU A 57 16.74 -3.50 -21.65
N GLU A 58 16.67 -2.58 -22.61
CA GLU A 58 16.39 -1.16 -22.38
C GLU A 58 14.96 -0.94 -21.84
N HIS A 59 13.99 -1.72 -22.33
CA HIS A 59 12.61 -1.68 -21.83
C HIS A 59 12.50 -2.12 -20.36
N TRP A 60 13.33 -3.08 -19.92
CA TRP A 60 13.37 -3.47 -18.51
C TRP A 60 13.85 -2.35 -17.60
N GLN A 61 14.82 -1.54 -18.06
CA GLN A 61 15.26 -0.36 -17.29
C GLN A 61 14.12 0.64 -17.12
N HIS A 62 13.33 0.88 -18.16
CA HIS A 62 12.14 1.73 -18.07
C HIS A 62 11.12 1.20 -17.06
N VAL A 63 10.88 -0.12 -17.02
CA VAL A 63 10.00 -0.73 -16.00
C VAL A 63 10.51 -0.45 -14.59
N PHE A 64 11.81 -0.64 -14.34
CA PHE A 64 12.38 -0.36 -13.03
C PHE A 64 12.29 1.13 -12.65
N TYR A 65 12.45 2.05 -13.60
CA TYR A 65 12.26 3.48 -13.33
C TYR A 65 10.81 3.81 -12.98
N ILE A 66 9.83 3.21 -13.66
CA ILE A 66 8.41 3.41 -13.33
C ILE A 66 8.11 2.88 -11.93
N ILE A 67 8.58 1.67 -11.62
CA ILE A 67 8.41 1.05 -10.29
C ILE A 67 9.02 1.95 -9.21
N MET A 68 10.24 2.44 -9.42
CA MET A 68 10.94 3.32 -8.49
C MET A 68 10.19 4.64 -8.27
N ALA A 69 9.69 5.26 -9.35
CA ALA A 69 8.89 6.49 -9.26
C ALA A 69 7.60 6.27 -8.46
N VAL A 70 6.88 5.18 -8.70
CA VAL A 70 5.64 4.84 -7.97
C VAL A 70 5.93 4.64 -6.48
N TYR A 71 6.98 3.89 -6.13
CA TYR A 71 7.36 3.70 -4.73
C TYR A 71 7.78 5.00 -4.05
N LEU A 72 8.52 5.86 -4.74
CA LEU A 72 9.02 7.11 -4.18
C LEU A 72 7.87 8.09 -3.94
N VAL A 73 6.96 8.25 -4.92
CA VAL A 73 5.75 9.07 -4.76
C VAL A 73 4.86 8.52 -3.65
N GLY A 74 4.63 7.21 -3.62
CA GLY A 74 3.82 6.57 -2.58
C GLY A 74 4.41 6.75 -1.18
N THR A 75 5.73 6.64 -1.06
CA THR A 75 6.44 6.84 0.21
C THR A 75 6.36 8.28 0.67
N LEU A 76 6.59 9.26 -0.23
CA LEU A 76 6.47 10.68 0.11
C LEU A 76 5.04 11.04 0.53
N PHE A 77 4.04 10.52 -0.18
CA PHE A 77 2.64 10.72 0.18
C PHE A 77 2.34 10.15 1.57
N TYR A 78 2.74 8.90 1.83
CA TYR A 78 2.58 8.29 3.14
C TYR A 78 3.30 9.09 4.23
N TRP A 79 4.53 9.54 3.97
CA TRP A 79 5.32 10.28 4.95
C TRP A 79 4.70 11.63 5.33
N ILE A 80 4.04 12.31 4.40
CA ILE A 80 3.42 13.62 4.63
C ILE A 80 2.04 13.49 5.30
N PHE A 81 1.25 12.49 4.89
CA PHE A 81 -0.18 12.42 5.23
C PHE A 81 -0.55 11.34 6.25
N ALA A 82 0.31 10.36 6.51
CA ALA A 82 0.01 9.33 7.50
C ALA A 82 -0.01 9.93 8.92
N SER A 83 -0.97 9.50 9.72
CA SER A 83 -1.05 9.80 11.15
C SER A 83 -1.25 8.50 11.91
N GLY A 84 -0.57 8.36 13.05
CA GLY A 84 -0.75 7.22 13.97
C GLY A 84 -1.78 7.49 15.06
N GLU A 85 -2.46 8.64 15.04
CA GLU A 85 -3.48 8.98 16.03
C GLU A 85 -4.87 8.56 15.55
N ARG A 86 -5.70 8.14 16.51
CA ARG A 86 -7.10 7.83 16.27
C ARG A 86 -7.80 9.05 15.70
N GLN A 87 -8.41 8.87 14.54
CA GLN A 87 -9.08 9.99 13.86
C GLN A 87 -10.39 10.35 14.56
N PRO A 88 -10.78 11.63 14.61
CA PRO A 88 -11.93 12.11 15.38
C PRO A 88 -13.28 11.58 14.88
N TRP A 89 -13.35 11.08 13.64
CA TRP A 89 -14.53 10.43 13.08
C TRP A 89 -14.67 8.96 13.47
N ALA A 90 -13.63 8.35 14.06
CA ALA A 90 -13.69 6.96 14.51
C ALA A 90 -14.58 6.85 15.77
N PRO A 91 -15.69 6.08 15.75
CA PRO A 91 -16.59 5.98 16.90
C PRO A 91 -15.83 5.43 18.11
N PRO A 92 -16.12 5.87 19.36
CA PRO A 92 -15.42 5.41 20.56
C PRO A 92 -15.45 3.88 20.69
N ALA A 93 -14.41 3.31 21.32
CA ALA A 93 -14.37 1.87 21.55
C ALA A 93 -15.63 1.46 22.34
N VAL A 94 -16.34 0.43 21.86
CA VAL A 94 -17.46 -0.16 22.60
C VAL A 94 -16.90 -0.63 23.93
N ASN A 95 -17.40 -0.06 25.03
CA ASN A 95 -17.02 -0.47 26.37
C ASN A 95 -17.79 -1.76 26.70
N PRO A 96 -17.13 -2.93 26.81
CA PRO A 96 -17.82 -4.19 27.11
C PRO A 96 -18.40 -4.23 28.53
N ASP A 97 -18.09 -3.25 29.37
CA ASP A 97 -18.50 -3.17 30.78
C ASP A 97 -19.70 -2.23 31.01
N ALA A 98 -20.41 -1.83 29.95
CA ALA A 98 -21.53 -0.88 30.01
C ALA A 98 -22.93 -1.53 30.15
N GLU A 99 -23.00 -2.81 30.50
CA GLU A 99 -24.23 -3.50 30.94
C GLU A 99 -24.29 -3.67 32.46
#